data_AF-A0A5K7YVQ7-F1
#
_entry.id   AF-A0A5K7YVQ7-F1
#
_cell.length_a   1.000
_cell.length_b   1.000
_cell.length_c   1.000
_cell.angle_alpha   90.00
_cell.angle_beta   90.00
_cell.angle_gamma   90.00
#
_symmetry.space_group_name_H-M   'P 1'
#
loop_
_entity.id
_entity.type
_entity.pdbx_description
1 polymer ?
#
loop_
_entity_poly.entity_id
_entity_poly.type
_entity_poly.pdbx_seq_one_letter_code
_entity_poly.pdbx_strand_id
1 'polypeptide(L)'
;MFPKMIDIKLPSTIDEAVDILLDDLPLLDRSRLACLTAKELDLINRMVGLQIARDFKLWSGNTDLLRDCMAVSEQNGDEDADPTMVIVRAMWAKLQDTHVLRLVK
;
A
#
# COMPACT_ATOMS: atom_id res chain seq x y z
N MET A 1 16.43 -16.65 5.24
CA MET A 1 15.34 -16.13 6.07
C MET A 1 14.07 -16.44 5.30
N PHE A 2 13.32 -17.47 5.74
CA PHE A 2 12.14 -17.95 5.03
C PHE A 2 11.03 -16.88 5.14
N PRO A 3 10.31 -16.56 4.06
CA PRO A 3 9.20 -15.62 4.13
C PRO A 3 8.16 -16.24 5.08
N LYS A 4 7.75 -15.48 6.10
CA LYS A 4 6.65 -15.90 6.96
C LYS A 4 5.44 -16.09 6.04
N MET A 5 4.92 -17.31 5.99
CA MET A 5 3.58 -17.55 5.46
C MET A 5 2.61 -16.76 6.33
N ILE A 6 2.25 -15.57 5.88
CA ILE A 6 1.20 -14.76 6.47
C ILE A 6 -0.11 -15.48 6.14
N ASP A 7 -0.78 -15.89 7.21
CA ASP A 7 -2.09 -16.52 7.22
C ASP A 7 -3.14 -15.59 6.58
N ILE A 8 -3.32 -15.73 5.26
CA ILE A 8 -4.57 -15.79 4.46
C ILE A 8 -5.74 -14.84 4.84
N LYS A 9 -5.52 -13.72 5.54
CA LYS A 9 -6.49 -12.62 5.53
C LYS A 9 -6.25 -11.77 4.29
N LEU A 10 -6.97 -12.13 3.23
CA LEU A 10 -7.16 -11.21 2.11
C LEU A 10 -7.74 -9.92 2.69
N PRO A 11 -7.03 -8.79 2.60
CA PRO A 11 -7.55 -7.54 3.10
C PRO A 11 -8.80 -7.17 2.31
N SER A 12 -9.85 -6.77 3.01
CA SER A 12 -11.08 -6.29 2.38
C SER A 12 -11.04 -4.79 2.13
N THR A 13 -10.10 -4.08 2.76
CA THR A 13 -9.93 -2.62 2.67
C THR A 13 -8.49 -2.24 2.40
N ILE A 14 -8.28 -1.05 1.83
CA ILE A 14 -6.95 -0.50 1.55
C ILE A 14 -6.16 -0.39 2.86
N ASP A 15 -6.78 0.06 3.95
CA ASP A 15 -6.06 0.22 5.22
C ASP A 15 -5.55 -1.12 5.76
N GLU A 16 -6.36 -2.19 5.69
CA GLU A 16 -5.89 -3.53 6.05
C GLU A 16 -4.76 -4.02 5.14
N ALA A 17 -4.84 -3.77 3.84
CA ALA A 17 -3.78 -4.14 2.89
C ALA A 17 -2.47 -3.42 3.22
N VAL A 18 -2.58 -2.13 3.52
CA VAL A 18 -1.47 -1.29 3.97
C VAL A 18 -0.90 -1.80 5.30
N ASP A 19 -1.75 -2.15 6.26
CA ASP A 19 -1.31 -2.64 7.57
C ASP A 19 -0.56 -3.97 7.47
N ILE A 20 -1.05 -4.90 6.64
CA ILE A 20 -0.39 -6.18 6.36
C ILE A 20 0.97 -5.96 5.67
N LEU A 21 1.02 -5.10 4.65
CA LEU A 21 2.26 -4.73 3.98
C LEU A 21 3.25 -4.12 4.99
N LEU A 22 2.77 -3.20 5.82
CA LEU A 22 3.60 -2.57 6.83
C LEU A 22 4.11 -3.63 7.81
N ASP A 23 3.26 -4.51 8.35
CA ASP A 23 3.68 -5.54 9.31
C ASP A 23 4.76 -6.47 8.75
N ASP A 24 4.67 -6.84 7.47
CA ASP A 24 5.70 -7.64 6.78
C ASP A 24 7.01 -6.87 6.56
N LEU A 25 6.91 -5.56 6.26
CA LEU A 25 8.07 -4.72 6.02
C LEU A 25 8.81 -4.36 7.33
N PRO A 26 10.14 -4.52 7.38
CA PRO A 26 10.92 -4.08 8.54
C PRO A 26 10.88 -2.55 8.68
N LEU A 27 10.97 -2.07 9.93
CA LEU A 27 10.92 -0.64 10.27
C LEU A 27 11.90 0.22 9.45
N LEU A 28 13.05 -0.33 9.05
CA LEU A 28 14.02 0.36 8.21
C LEU A 28 13.43 0.67 6.83
N ASP A 29 12.79 -0.30 6.17
CA ASP A 29 12.19 -0.09 4.86
C ASP A 29 10.97 0.83 4.93
N ARG A 30 10.17 0.74 6.00
CA ARG A 30 9.10 1.71 6.30
C ARG A 30 9.62 3.16 6.35
N SER A 31 10.74 3.36 7.04
CA SER A 31 11.38 4.69 7.18
C SER A 31 11.90 5.19 5.84
N ARG A 32 12.51 4.30 5.03
CA ARG A 32 13.00 4.63 3.70
C ARG A 32 11.86 5.02 2.78
N LEU A 33 10.78 4.22 2.73
CA LEU A 33 9.58 4.53 1.96
C LEU A 33 8.98 5.89 2.34
N ALA A 34 8.91 6.21 3.64
CA ALA A 34 8.44 7.51 4.12
C ALA A 34 9.27 8.70 3.60
N CYS A 35 10.59 8.50 3.44
CA CYS A 35 11.52 9.49 2.91
C CYS A 35 11.55 9.59 1.38
N LEU A 36 10.93 8.64 0.65
CA LEU A 36 10.92 8.67 -0.80
C LEU A 36 10.03 9.77 -1.35
N THR A 37 10.40 10.29 -2.52
CA THR A 37 9.59 11.25 -3.27
C THR A 37 8.51 10.55 -4.09
N ALA A 38 7.46 11.28 -4.49
CA ALA A 38 6.38 10.74 -5.32
C ALA A 38 6.86 10.10 -6.64
N LYS A 39 7.99 10.57 -7.20
CA LYS A 39 8.60 9.99 -8.41
C LYS A 39 9.25 8.63 -8.14
N GLU A 40 9.93 8.49 -7.01
CA GLU A 40 10.51 7.21 -6.60
C GLU A 40 9.43 6.23 -6.18
N LEU A 41 8.35 6.72 -5.58
CA LEU A 41 7.17 5.93 -5.25
C LEU A 41 6.52 5.33 -6.50
N ASP A 42 6.38 6.09 -7.59
CA ASP A 42 5.88 5.58 -8.88
C ASP A 42 6.77 4.46 -9.45
N LEU A 43 8.09 4.66 -9.38
CA LEU A 43 9.06 3.66 -9.84
C LEU A 43 8.97 2.37 -9.02
N ILE A 44 8.85 2.49 -7.70
CA ILE A 44 8.64 1.35 -6.81
C ILE A 44 7.31 0.71 -7.12
N ASN A 45 6.21 1.46 -7.22
CA ASN A 45 4.90 0.92 -7.57
C ASN A 45 4.92 0.17 -8.90
N ARG A 46 5.68 0.60 -9.91
CA ARG A 46 5.86 -0.19 -11.13
C ARG A 46 6.56 -1.54 -10.91
N MET A 47 7.52 -1.61 -9.98
CA MET A 47 8.25 -2.84 -9.67
C MET A 47 7.49 -3.77 -8.71
N VAL A 48 6.91 -3.22 -7.64
CA VAL A 48 6.23 -4.01 -6.59
C VAL A 48 4.72 -4.03 -6.74
N GLY A 49 4.11 -3.11 -7.48
CA GLY A 49 2.66 -3.06 -7.70
C GLY A 49 2.15 -4.36 -8.33
N LEU A 50 2.82 -4.88 -9.35
CA LEU A 50 2.42 -6.18 -9.93
C LEU A 50 2.51 -7.34 -8.91
N GLN A 51 3.49 -7.29 -8.01
CA GLN A 51 3.65 -8.26 -6.93
C GLN A 51 2.51 -8.13 -5.91
N ILE A 52 2.25 -6.91 -5.45
CA ILE A 52 1.16 -6.53 -4.53
C ILE A 52 -0.20 -6.94 -5.10
N ALA A 53 -0.45 -6.70 -6.39
CA ALA A 53 -1.66 -7.10 -7.08
C ALA A 53 -1.87 -8.62 -7.09
N ARG A 54 -0.78 -9.36 -7.23
CA ARG A 54 -0.78 -10.83 -7.17
C ARG A 54 -0.99 -11.34 -5.75
N ASP A 55 -0.27 -10.80 -4.78
CA ASP A 55 -0.36 -11.21 -3.38
C ASP A 55 -1.76 -10.94 -2.80
N PHE A 56 -2.35 -9.78 -3.09
CA PHE A 56 -3.70 -9.43 -2.63
C PHE A 56 -4.82 -9.98 -3.51
N LYS A 57 -4.49 -10.71 -4.57
CA LYS A 57 -5.48 -11.29 -5.52
C LYS A 57 -6.47 -10.25 -6.04
N LEU A 58 -6.00 -9.03 -6.29
CA LEU A 58 -6.79 -7.91 -6.84
C LEU A 58 -7.55 -8.33 -8.11
N TRP A 59 -6.89 -9.08 -9.01
CA TRP A 59 -7.51 -9.61 -10.23
C TRP A 59 -8.08 -11.03 -10.10
N SER A 60 -7.91 -11.69 -8.94
CA SER A 60 -8.28 -13.11 -8.76
C SER A 60 -9.46 -13.32 -7.80
N GLY A 61 -10.16 -12.26 -7.41
CA GLY A 61 -11.43 -12.36 -6.67
C GLY A 61 -11.59 -11.43 -5.47
N ASN A 62 -10.62 -10.56 -5.17
CA ASN A 62 -10.73 -9.62 -4.06
C ASN A 62 -11.48 -8.33 -4.50
N THR A 63 -12.77 -8.47 -4.81
CA THR A 63 -13.61 -7.37 -5.30
C THR A 63 -13.86 -6.30 -4.24
N ASP A 64 -13.78 -6.64 -2.95
CA ASP A 64 -13.92 -5.67 -1.87
C ASP A 64 -12.77 -4.66 -1.85
N LEU A 65 -11.52 -5.14 -1.97
CA LEU A 65 -10.36 -4.26 -2.06
C LEU A 65 -10.41 -3.37 -3.31
N LEU A 66 -10.84 -3.93 -4.45
CA LEU A 66 -11.04 -3.18 -5.69
C LEU A 66 -12.08 -2.08 -5.53
N ARG A 67 -13.19 -2.38 -4.86
CA ARG A 67 -14.26 -1.41 -4.60
C ARG A 67 -13.82 -0.29 -3.68
N ASP A 68 -13.10 -0.62 -2.61
CA ASP A 68 -12.53 0.38 -1.70
C ASP A 68 -11.53 1.27 -2.46
N CYS A 69 -10.72 0.67 -3.32
CA CYS A 69 -9.77 1.37 -4.17
C CYS A 69 -10.44 2.33 -5.15
N MET A 70 -11.50 1.90 -5.84
CA MET A 70 -12.30 2.75 -6.72
C MET A 70 -12.91 3.92 -5.94
N ALA A 71 -13.47 3.68 -4.75
CA ALA A 71 -14.07 4.73 -3.93
C ALA A 71 -13.05 5.81 -3.52
N VAL A 72 -11.81 5.43 -3.22
CA VAL A 72 -10.72 6.38 -2.93
C VAL A 72 -10.25 7.11 -4.19
N SER A 73 -10.20 6.43 -5.34
CA SER A 73 -9.90 7.05 -6.63
C SER A 73 -10.93 8.12 -7.01
N GLU A 74 -12.22 7.81 -6.87
CA GLU A 74 -13.31 8.77 -7.10
C GLU A 74 -13.21 9.99 -6.17
N GLN A 75 -12.90 9.77 -4.89
CA GLN A 75 -12.70 10.87 -3.93
C GLN A 75 -11.51 11.77 -4.27
N ASN A 76 -10.45 11.21 -4.85
CA ASN A 76 -9.28 11.98 -5.29
C ASN A 76 -9.46 12.59 -6.70
N GLY A 77 -10.56 12.30 -7.39
CA GLY A 77 -10.81 12.75 -8.77
C GLY A 77 -9.92 12.06 -9.80
N ASP A 78 -9.42 10.86 -9.48
CA ASP A 78 -8.43 10.11 -10.26
C ASP A 78 -9.02 8.72 -10.58
N GLU A 79 -10.08 8.70 -11.40
CA GLU A 79 -10.85 7.50 -11.79
C GLU A 79 -10.03 6.45 -12.55
N ASP A 80 -8.92 6.86 -13.21
CA ASP A 80 -8.02 5.97 -13.97
C ASP A 80 -6.80 5.53 -13.14
N ALA A 81 -6.72 5.91 -11.86
CA ALA A 81 -5.56 5.56 -11.06
C ALA A 81 -5.50 4.04 -10.82
N ASP A 82 -4.32 3.47 -11.09
CA ASP A 82 -4.07 2.05 -10.90
C ASP A 82 -4.36 1.66 -9.44
N PRO A 83 -5.16 0.62 -9.18
CA PRO A 83 -5.59 0.32 -7.82
C PRO A 83 -4.42 0.00 -6.89
N THR A 84 -3.31 -0.47 -7.45
CA THR A 84 -2.08 -0.69 -6.70
C THR A 84 -1.36 0.61 -6.33
N MET A 85 -1.43 1.63 -7.19
CA MET A 85 -0.92 2.98 -6.91
C MET A 85 -1.64 3.62 -5.72
N VAL A 86 -2.96 3.43 -5.63
CA VAL A 86 -3.77 3.95 -4.52
C VAL A 86 -3.34 3.31 -3.19
N ILE A 87 -3.13 1.99 -3.16
CA ILE A 87 -2.65 1.27 -1.97
C ILE A 87 -1.26 1.78 -1.56
N VAL A 88 -0.35 1.93 -2.52
CA VAL A 88 1.02 2.41 -2.24
C VAL A 88 1.00 3.87 -1.77
N ARG A 89 0.15 4.73 -2.32
CA ARG A 89 -0.05 6.11 -1.84
C ARG A 89 -0.63 6.14 -0.43
N ALA A 90 -1.63 5.32 -0.14
CA ALA A 90 -2.22 5.22 1.19
C ALA A 90 -1.18 4.76 2.22
N MET A 91 -0.38 3.75 1.87
CA MET A 91 0.76 3.29 2.69
C MET A 91 1.75 4.42 2.95
N TRP A 92 2.13 5.15 1.91
CA TRP A 92 3.05 6.27 2.01
C TRP A 92 2.51 7.40 2.88
N ALA A 93 1.22 7.74 2.74
CA ALA A 93 0.55 8.72 3.60
C ALA A 93 0.52 8.29 5.07
N LYS A 94 0.20 7.02 5.36
CA LYS A 94 0.19 6.46 6.73
C LYS A 94 1.61 6.48 7.34
N LEU A 95 2.62 6.20 6.54
CA LEU A 95 4.03 6.27 6.93
C LEU A 95 4.49 7.71 7.21
N GLN A 96 4.10 8.66 6.36
CA GLN A 96 4.38 10.08 6.60
C GLN A 96 3.72 10.55 7.89
N ASP A 97 2.44 10.25 8.10
CA ASP A 97 1.75 10.62 9.35
C ASP A 97 2.45 10.06 10.59
N THR A 98 2.81 8.77 10.55
CA THR A 98 3.56 8.11 11.64
C THR A 98 4.95 8.74 11.87
N HIS A 99 5.63 9.15 10.80
CA HIS A 99 6.95 9.78 10.91
C HIS A 99 6.86 11.22 11.42
N VAL A 100 5.84 11.97 11.00
CA VAL A 100 5.58 13.36 11.41
C VAL A 100 5.21 13.41 12.89
N LEU A 101 4.46 12.42 13.41
CA LEU A 101 4.15 12.31 14.84
C LEU A 101 5.40 12.07 15.73
N ARG A 102 6.47 11.47 15.19
CA ARG A 102 7.76 11.36 15.89
C ARG A 102 8.63 12.61 15.77
N LEU A 103 8.26 13.56 14.92
CA LEU A 103 8.94 14.84 14.75
C LEU A 103 8.33 15.94 15.64
N VAL A 104 7.61 15.57 16.69
CA VAL A 104 7.15 16.51 17.72
C VAL A 104 8.15 16.47 18.89
N LYS A 105 9.00 17.49 18.86
CA LYS A 105 10.01 17.99 19.81
C LYS A 105 10.03 17.45 21.24
#